data_AF-A0A6L3A5X6-F1
#
_entry.id   AF-A0A6L3A5X6-F1
#
_cell.length_a   1.000
_cell.length_b   1.000
_cell.length_c   1.000
_cell.angle_alpha   90.00
_cell.angle_beta   90.00
_cell.angle_gamma   90.00
#
_symmetry.space_group_name_H-M   'P 1'
#
loop_
_entity.id
_entity.type
_entity.pdbx_description
1 polymer ?
#
loop_
_entity_poly.entity_id
_entity_poly.type
_entity_poly.pdbx_seq_one_letter_code
_entity_poly.pdbx_strand_id
1 'polypeptide(L)'
;MSEAAMLSAVSPWELPVYAWWGLAAVCAVLVLGVYPALVLRKYVGIMINLIDEQAPDPGADSRGANGIVGEPIEFSAADGHPLHGFLLRGNPDRPRRGLIIFAHEFDSDHRSCLRYCRFLQDAGYDLFTFDFRGHGLSASEPGYKPRQWASDRELADMTGAIRCMCDNLEGRGLPRVLALFGVSRGAGAAILASVRAPEVEAIIADSAFSSDTTLEYLMKRFATIFARIRVVAENHPPTFWRFLRWLLFREFRRRFGCEFPSVRKAMRRLGRRPVLLIHGGRDSYIPTSQSQLLYDRALGPKQLWIVPDARHNQSILTEPREYQRRVLDFLDEHLAWKSAIVSPTVRIRPADRATVMPALATSRGGSPSAVPAAAAQDS
;
A
#
# COMPACT_ATOMS: atom_id res chain seq x y z
N MET A 1 -37.16 24.58 62.74
CA MET A 1 -37.51 23.15 62.89
C MET A 1 -36.20 22.40 63.07
N SER A 2 -36.02 21.73 64.21
CA SER A 2 -34.74 21.08 64.55
C SER A 2 -34.52 19.82 63.71
N GLU A 3 -33.26 19.46 63.50
CA GLU A 3 -32.80 18.26 62.79
C GLU A 3 -33.47 16.97 63.33
N ALA A 4 -33.86 16.97 64.60
CA ALA A 4 -34.61 15.91 65.26
C ALA A 4 -36.04 15.70 64.73
N ALA A 5 -36.68 16.75 64.19
CA ALA A 5 -38.03 16.64 63.64
C ALA A 5 -38.06 15.96 62.25
N MET A 6 -36.99 16.10 61.44
CA MET A 6 -36.90 15.40 60.15
C MET A 6 -36.68 13.90 60.29
N LEU A 7 -35.99 13.45 61.34
CA LEU A 7 -35.74 12.03 61.60
C LEU A 7 -36.97 11.29 62.20
N SER A 8 -37.96 12.03 62.71
CA SER A 8 -39.23 11.45 63.23
C SER A 8 -40.26 11.11 62.15
N ALA A 9 -39.98 11.44 60.88
CA ALA A 9 -40.93 11.32 59.78
C ALA A 9 -40.74 10.05 58.91
N VAL A 10 -39.71 9.24 59.16
CA VAL A 10 -39.43 8.03 58.39
C VAL A 10 -40.05 6.84 59.11
N SER A 11 -41.10 6.26 58.52
CA SER A 11 -41.78 5.08 59.06
C SER A 11 -40.78 3.92 59.23
N PRO A 12 -40.87 3.10 60.29
CA PRO A 12 -39.99 1.92 60.49
C PRO A 12 -39.95 0.96 59.30
N TRP A 13 -41.00 0.99 58.46
CA TRP A 13 -41.16 0.18 57.26
C TRP A 13 -40.46 0.75 56.02
N GLU A 14 -40.02 2.02 56.05
CA GLU A 14 -39.35 2.67 54.92
C GLU A 14 -37.85 2.35 54.85
N LEU A 15 -37.18 2.13 55.99
CA LEU A 15 -35.76 1.76 56.03
C LEU A 15 -35.43 0.46 55.27
N PRO A 16 -36.19 -0.64 55.42
CA PRO A 16 -36.03 -1.84 54.60
C PRO A 16 -36.26 -1.58 53.11
N VAL A 17 -37.23 -0.74 52.76
CA VAL A 17 -37.58 -0.41 51.37
C VAL A 17 -36.42 0.35 50.71
N TYR A 18 -35.84 1.35 51.37
CA TYR A 18 -34.66 2.06 50.85
C TYR A 18 -33.44 1.13 50.70
N ALA A 19 -33.25 0.18 51.62
CA ALA A 19 -32.18 -0.81 51.51
C ALA A 19 -32.35 -1.73 50.28
N TRP A 20 -33.59 -2.17 49.99
CA TRP A 20 -33.89 -2.96 48.79
C TRP A 20 -33.69 -2.16 47.49
N TRP A 21 -34.08 -0.89 47.45
CA TRP A 21 -33.81 -0.01 46.31
C TRP A 21 -32.30 0.22 46.10
N GLY A 22 -31.55 0.41 47.19
CA GLY A 22 -30.09 0.51 47.14
C GLY A 22 -29.44 -0.77 46.58
N LEU A 23 -29.87 -1.94 47.06
CA LEU A 23 -29.39 -3.22 46.55
C LEU A 23 -29.75 -3.42 45.06
N ALA A 24 -30.98 -3.11 44.68
CA ALA A 24 -31.43 -3.19 43.29
C ALA A 24 -30.62 -2.26 42.37
N ALA A 25 -30.32 -1.04 42.81
CA ALA A 25 -29.49 -0.11 42.07
C ALA A 25 -28.04 -0.63 41.92
N VAL A 26 -27.44 -1.18 42.98
CA VAL A 26 -26.12 -1.81 42.92
C VAL A 26 -26.11 -2.99 41.96
N CYS A 27 -27.11 -3.89 42.06
CA CYS A 27 -27.26 -5.01 41.14
C CYS A 27 -27.42 -4.54 39.69
N ALA A 28 -28.20 -3.49 39.44
CA ALA A 28 -28.37 -2.91 38.11
C ALA A 28 -27.04 -2.34 37.57
N VAL A 29 -26.26 -1.62 38.38
CA VAL A 29 -24.93 -1.11 37.98
C VAL A 29 -23.96 -2.27 37.67
N LEU A 30 -23.96 -3.33 38.48
CA LEU A 30 -23.11 -4.49 38.25
C LEU A 30 -23.50 -5.23 36.96
N VAL A 31 -24.80 -5.48 36.75
CA VAL A 31 -25.31 -6.28 35.63
C VAL A 31 -25.32 -5.50 34.32
N LEU A 32 -25.68 -4.22 34.33
CA LEU A 32 -25.82 -3.40 33.12
C LEU A 32 -24.58 -2.54 32.81
N GLY A 33 -23.72 -2.28 33.79
CA GLY A 33 -22.51 -1.48 33.64
C GLY A 33 -21.23 -2.33 33.69
N VAL A 34 -20.93 -2.89 34.86
CA VAL A 34 -19.63 -3.54 35.12
C VAL A 34 -19.45 -4.80 34.29
N TYR A 35 -20.43 -5.70 34.29
CA TYR A 35 -20.31 -6.98 33.59
C TYR A 35 -20.14 -6.80 32.06
N PRO A 36 -20.96 -6.00 31.34
CA PRO A 36 -20.74 -5.72 29.93
C PRO A 36 -19.40 -5.06 29.65
N ALA A 37 -18.93 -4.16 30.53
CA ALA A 37 -17.61 -3.54 30.39
C ALA A 37 -16.46 -4.56 30.50
N LEU A 38 -16.56 -5.54 31.42
CA LEU A 38 -15.57 -6.62 31.54
C LEU A 38 -15.58 -7.55 30.33
N VAL A 39 -16.77 -7.93 29.83
CA VAL A 39 -16.91 -8.72 28.59
C VAL A 39 -16.30 -7.98 27.41
N LEU A 40 -16.62 -6.70 27.27
CA LEU A 40 -16.09 -5.84 26.21
C LEU A 40 -14.57 -5.71 26.30
N ARG A 41 -14.01 -5.49 27.50
CA ARG A 41 -12.56 -5.41 27.73
C ARG A 41 -11.88 -6.73 27.34
N LYS A 42 -12.44 -7.88 27.74
CA LYS A 42 -11.91 -9.20 27.38
C LYS A 42 -11.95 -9.42 25.87
N TYR A 43 -13.07 -9.11 25.23
CA TYR A 43 -13.23 -9.21 23.78
C TYR A 43 -12.22 -8.33 23.02
N VAL A 44 -12.09 -7.07 23.43
CA VAL A 44 -11.11 -6.13 22.86
C VAL A 44 -9.68 -6.66 23.02
N GLY A 45 -9.33 -7.18 24.21
CA GLY A 45 -8.02 -7.79 24.44
C GLY A 45 -7.73 -8.96 23.49
N ILE A 46 -8.70 -9.84 23.27
CA ILE A 46 -8.55 -10.99 22.37
C ILE A 46 -8.40 -10.54 20.91
N MET A 47 -9.21 -9.57 20.47
CA MET A 47 -9.11 -9.03 19.11
C MET A 47 -7.74 -8.38 18.85
N ILE A 48 -7.18 -7.70 19.85
CA ILE A 48 -5.83 -7.13 19.75
C ILE A 48 -4.79 -8.22 19.62
N ASN A 49 -4.85 -9.25 20.48
CA ASN A 49 -3.89 -10.36 20.44
C ASN A 49 -3.97 -11.09 19.11
N LEU A 50 -5.18 -11.32 18.57
CA LEU A 50 -5.34 -11.95 17.25
C LEU A 50 -4.60 -11.19 16.15
N ILE A 51 -4.67 -9.85 16.16
CA ILE A 51 -4.00 -9.00 15.15
C ILE A 51 -2.49 -8.91 15.41
N ASP A 52 -2.06 -9.10 16.66
CA ASP A 52 -0.65 -9.07 17.06
C ASP A 52 0.07 -10.41 16.88
N GLU A 53 -0.67 -11.53 16.95
CA GLU A 53 -0.20 -12.92 16.90
C GLU A 53 -0.37 -13.57 15.52
N GLN A 54 -1.11 -12.96 14.58
CA GLN A 54 -1.15 -13.41 13.18
C GLN A 54 0.20 -13.14 12.51
N ALA A 55 1.21 -13.95 12.82
CA ALA A 55 2.23 -14.32 11.87
C ALA A 55 1.59 -15.34 10.90
N PRO A 56 1.68 -15.16 9.57
CA PRO A 56 1.34 -16.25 8.67
C PRO A 56 2.14 -17.49 9.05
N ASP A 57 1.55 -18.67 8.88
CA ASP A 57 2.34 -19.87 8.67
C ASP A 57 3.32 -19.57 7.52
N PRO A 58 4.64 -19.84 7.63
CA PRO A 58 5.61 -19.65 6.54
C PRO A 58 5.28 -20.60 5.37
N GLY A 59 4.20 -20.27 4.67
CA GLY A 59 3.49 -21.14 3.74
C GLY A 59 3.65 -20.65 2.30
N ALA A 60 4.88 -20.80 1.81
CA ALA A 60 5.36 -20.82 0.42
C ALA A 60 6.70 -20.10 0.40
N ASP A 61 7.73 -20.78 0.93
CA ASP A 61 9.15 -20.54 0.69
C ASP A 61 9.47 -19.18 0.00
N SER A 62 9.36 -18.07 0.75
CA SER A 62 9.82 -16.75 0.31
C SER A 62 11.35 -16.72 0.08
N ARG A 63 12.02 -17.85 0.39
CA ARG A 63 13.43 -18.12 0.13
C ARG A 63 13.70 -18.61 -1.30
N GLY A 64 12.67 -18.72 -2.14
CA GLY A 64 12.75 -19.19 -3.53
C GLY A 64 13.15 -18.13 -4.58
N ALA A 65 14.23 -17.38 -4.36
CA ALA A 65 15.00 -16.74 -5.44
C ALA A 65 16.40 -16.38 -4.94
N ASN A 66 17.41 -17.16 -5.31
CA ASN A 66 18.80 -16.76 -5.12
C ASN A 66 19.08 -15.52 -6.00
N GLY A 67 19.48 -14.41 -5.35
CA GLY A 67 20.10 -13.23 -5.92
C GLY A 67 19.21 -12.37 -6.83
N ILE A 68 18.56 -11.34 -6.27
CA ILE A 68 18.20 -10.18 -7.09
C ILE A 68 19.50 -9.55 -7.60
N VAL A 69 19.69 -9.56 -8.91
CA VAL A 69 20.76 -8.81 -9.58
C VAL A 69 20.18 -7.47 -9.99
N GLY A 70 20.38 -6.47 -9.15
CA GLY A 70 19.89 -5.10 -9.35
C GLY A 70 20.83 -4.09 -8.69
N GLU A 71 20.69 -2.82 -9.08
CA GLU A 71 21.39 -1.69 -8.49
C GLU A 71 20.82 -1.45 -7.08
N PRO A 72 21.61 -1.61 -6.00
CA PRO A 72 21.14 -1.33 -4.64
C PRO A 72 20.92 0.18 -4.47
N ILE A 73 19.82 0.55 -3.82
CA ILE A 73 19.43 1.93 -3.56
C ILE A 73 19.05 2.05 -2.09
N GLU A 74 19.79 2.91 -1.39
CA GLU A 74 19.44 3.37 -0.05
C GLU A 74 18.59 4.64 -0.18
N PHE A 75 17.49 4.69 0.55
CA PHE A 75 16.58 5.84 0.52
C PHE A 75 15.86 6.00 1.85
N SER A 76 15.20 7.13 2.04
CA SER A 76 14.40 7.37 3.24
C SER A 76 12.91 7.27 2.94
N ALA A 77 12.18 6.66 3.87
CA ALA A 77 10.74 6.79 3.97
C ALA A 77 10.33 8.27 4.10
N ALA A 78 9.05 8.57 3.88
CA ALA A 78 8.55 9.95 3.97
C ALA A 78 8.69 10.59 5.36
N ASP A 79 8.83 9.79 6.41
CA ASP A 79 9.11 10.22 7.79
C ASP A 79 10.61 10.17 8.16
N GLY A 80 11.49 9.91 7.19
CA GLY A 80 12.94 9.88 7.37
C GLY A 80 13.52 8.52 7.74
N HIS A 81 12.70 7.49 7.94
CA HIS A 81 13.18 6.15 8.30
C HIS A 81 14.04 5.55 7.16
N PRO A 82 15.24 5.00 7.43
CA PRO A 82 16.12 4.47 6.40
C PRO A 82 15.62 3.12 5.85
N LEU A 83 15.60 3.00 4.53
CA LEU A 83 15.13 1.85 3.78
C LEU A 83 16.12 1.43 2.71
N HIS A 84 16.09 0.16 2.34
CA HIS A 84 16.87 -0.44 1.27
C HIS A 84 15.97 -0.98 0.17
N GLY A 85 16.39 -0.76 -1.08
CA GLY A 85 15.74 -1.34 -2.25
C GLY A 85 16.72 -1.66 -3.36
N PHE A 86 16.18 -2.20 -4.44
CA PHE A 86 16.91 -2.66 -5.61
C PHE A 86 16.18 -2.21 -6.87
N LEU A 87 16.92 -1.58 -7.77
CA LEU A 87 16.46 -1.23 -9.10
C LEU A 87 16.98 -2.26 -10.11
N LEU A 88 16.07 -3.04 -10.66
CA LEU A 88 16.33 -4.03 -11.69
C LEU A 88 15.99 -3.42 -13.04
N ARG A 89 16.94 -3.46 -13.97
CA ARG A 89 16.73 -2.96 -15.33
C ARG A 89 15.85 -3.92 -16.12
N GLY A 90 14.95 -3.37 -16.93
CA GLY A 90 14.18 -4.14 -17.90
C GLY A 90 15.09 -4.83 -18.92
N ASN A 91 14.53 -5.78 -19.66
CA ASN A 91 15.25 -6.49 -20.72
C ASN A 91 15.84 -5.49 -21.74
N PRO A 92 17.17 -5.45 -21.95
CA PRO A 92 17.80 -4.51 -22.87
C PRO A 92 17.43 -4.74 -24.34
N ASP A 93 16.95 -5.94 -24.70
CA ASP A 93 16.48 -6.28 -26.04
C ASP A 93 15.06 -5.77 -26.33
N ARG A 94 14.43 -5.08 -25.36
CA ARG A 94 13.08 -4.53 -25.46
C ARG A 94 13.09 -3.02 -25.25
N PRO A 95 12.17 -2.27 -25.90
CA PRO A 95 12.00 -0.86 -25.60
C PRO A 95 11.54 -0.68 -24.15
N ARG A 96 12.09 0.34 -23.48
CA ARG A 96 11.72 0.65 -22.10
C ARG A 96 10.24 1.02 -22.00
N ARG A 97 9.48 0.30 -21.18
CA ARG A 97 8.03 0.49 -20.98
C ARG A 97 7.65 1.32 -19.75
N GLY A 98 8.61 1.73 -18.93
CA GLY A 98 8.34 2.45 -17.69
C GLY A 98 8.94 1.77 -16.48
N LEU A 99 8.59 2.26 -15.30
CA LEU A 99 9.04 1.74 -14.01
C LEU A 99 7.84 1.19 -13.22
N ILE A 100 8.00 0.00 -12.66
CA ILE A 100 7.05 -0.60 -11.71
C ILE A 100 7.69 -0.58 -10.34
N ILE A 101 7.05 0.08 -9.36
CA ILE A 101 7.44 -0.05 -7.96
C ILE A 101 6.66 -1.21 -7.35
N PHE A 102 7.38 -2.26 -6.97
CA PHE A 102 6.84 -3.45 -6.33
C PHE A 102 6.88 -3.32 -4.80
N ALA A 103 5.75 -3.60 -4.15
CA ALA A 103 5.58 -3.58 -2.70
C ALA A 103 5.19 -4.98 -2.19
N HIS A 104 6.08 -5.60 -1.42
CA HIS A 104 5.93 -6.99 -0.98
C HIS A 104 4.84 -7.18 0.09
N GLU A 105 4.34 -8.41 0.18
CA GLU A 105 3.44 -8.89 1.22
C GLU A 105 4.11 -8.94 2.60
N PHE A 106 3.31 -9.07 3.66
CA PHE A 106 3.85 -9.21 5.02
C PHE A 106 4.70 -10.49 5.17
N ASP A 107 5.74 -10.43 6.01
CA ASP A 107 6.66 -11.55 6.27
C ASP A 107 7.41 -12.03 5.02
N SER A 108 7.71 -11.09 4.13
CA SER A 108 8.48 -11.26 2.90
C SER A 108 9.52 -10.15 2.79
N ASP A 109 10.21 -10.09 1.65
CA ASP A 109 11.18 -9.06 1.31
C ASP A 109 11.21 -8.80 -0.20
N HIS A 110 12.13 -7.93 -0.62
CA HIS A 110 12.36 -7.51 -2.00
C HIS A 110 12.47 -8.67 -3.00
N ARG A 111 12.95 -9.85 -2.60
CA ARG A 111 13.13 -11.01 -3.48
C ARG A 111 11.81 -11.54 -4.03
N SER A 112 10.71 -11.37 -3.28
CA SER A 112 9.38 -11.76 -3.74
C SER A 112 8.96 -11.05 -5.03
N CYS A 113 9.54 -9.88 -5.34
CA CYS A 113 9.32 -9.17 -6.59
C CYS A 113 9.50 -10.07 -7.81
N LEU A 114 10.52 -10.94 -7.83
CA LEU A 114 10.78 -11.79 -9.01
C LEU A 114 9.64 -12.78 -9.29
N ARG A 115 8.95 -13.26 -8.25
CA ARG A 115 7.79 -14.15 -8.40
C ARG A 115 6.64 -13.46 -9.16
N TYR A 116 6.42 -12.18 -8.89
CA TYR A 116 5.29 -11.43 -9.43
C TYR A 116 5.63 -10.58 -10.65
N CYS A 117 6.89 -10.22 -10.85
CA CYS A 117 7.28 -9.18 -11.80
C CYS A 117 8.32 -9.64 -12.84
N ARG A 118 8.84 -10.86 -12.79
CA ARG A 118 9.87 -11.30 -13.76
C ARG A 118 9.41 -11.14 -15.22
N PHE A 119 8.17 -11.50 -15.53
CA PHE A 119 7.60 -11.32 -16.86
C PHE A 119 7.47 -9.85 -17.28
N LEU A 120 7.33 -8.92 -16.32
CA LEU A 120 7.33 -7.48 -16.60
C LEU A 120 8.74 -7.00 -16.94
N GLN A 121 9.75 -7.49 -16.22
CA GLN A 121 11.15 -7.23 -16.56
C GLN A 121 11.46 -7.73 -17.98
N ASP A 122 11.06 -8.95 -18.30
CA ASP A 122 11.25 -9.58 -19.61
C ASP A 122 10.52 -8.81 -20.73
N ALA A 123 9.41 -8.13 -20.41
CA ALA A 123 8.65 -7.27 -21.32
C ALA A 123 9.24 -5.87 -21.53
N GLY A 124 10.27 -5.48 -20.76
CA GLY A 124 10.96 -4.19 -20.88
C GLY A 124 10.57 -3.14 -19.82
N TYR A 125 9.92 -3.54 -18.72
CA TYR A 125 9.74 -2.66 -17.57
C TYR A 125 10.97 -2.68 -16.67
N ASP A 126 11.40 -1.50 -16.22
CA ASP A 126 12.28 -1.43 -15.05
C ASP A 126 11.45 -1.78 -13.81
N LEU A 127 12.07 -2.45 -12.83
CA LEU A 127 11.43 -2.80 -11.57
C LEU A 127 12.21 -2.16 -10.42
N PHE A 128 11.52 -1.44 -9.54
CA PHE A 128 12.05 -1.07 -8.25
C PHE A 128 11.32 -1.85 -7.17
N THR A 129 12.06 -2.56 -6.34
CA THR A 129 11.51 -3.25 -5.16
C THR A 129 12.28 -2.81 -3.94
N PHE A 130 11.65 -2.82 -2.78
CA PHE A 130 12.27 -2.39 -1.53
C PHE A 130 11.77 -3.22 -0.37
N ASP A 131 12.49 -3.19 0.74
CA ASP A 131 12.06 -3.80 1.98
C ASP A 131 11.30 -2.77 2.82
N PHE A 132 10.10 -3.09 3.27
CA PHE A 132 9.41 -2.27 4.28
C PHE A 132 10.21 -2.24 5.58
N ARG A 133 10.02 -1.21 6.41
CA ARG A 133 10.71 -1.13 7.70
C ARG A 133 10.49 -2.40 8.53
N GLY A 134 11.55 -2.87 9.16
CA GLY A 134 11.56 -4.12 9.92
C GLY A 134 11.47 -5.40 9.08
N HIS A 135 11.75 -5.34 7.77
CA HIS A 135 11.89 -6.49 6.88
C HIS A 135 13.22 -6.43 6.12
N GLY A 136 13.72 -7.59 5.69
CA GLY A 136 14.89 -7.73 4.83
C GLY A 136 16.08 -6.88 5.30
N LEU A 137 16.55 -5.99 4.44
CA LEU A 137 17.69 -5.10 4.68
C LEU A 137 17.29 -3.74 5.28
N SER A 138 16.01 -3.40 5.30
CA SER A 138 15.54 -2.12 5.85
C SER A 138 15.59 -2.10 7.36
N ALA A 139 15.97 -0.95 7.92
CA ALA A 139 16.09 -0.80 9.37
C ALA A 139 14.76 -1.07 10.09
N SER A 140 14.85 -1.50 11.34
CA SER A 140 13.68 -1.59 12.24
C SER A 140 13.50 -0.28 13.01
N GLU A 141 12.26 0.17 13.16
CA GLU A 141 11.94 1.30 14.04
C GLU A 141 11.80 0.81 15.50
N PRO A 142 12.49 1.42 16.48
CA PRO A 142 12.38 1.02 17.88
C PRO A 142 10.95 1.09 18.40
N GLY A 143 10.47 0.00 19.01
CA GLY A 143 9.11 -0.08 19.56
C GLY A 143 8.00 -0.29 18.53
N TYR A 144 8.33 -0.33 17.23
CA TYR A 144 7.40 -0.70 16.17
C TYR A 144 7.58 -2.18 15.80
N LYS A 145 6.47 -2.92 15.78
CA LYS A 145 6.40 -4.29 15.27
C LYS A 145 5.63 -4.27 13.95
N PRO A 146 6.22 -4.69 12.82
CA PRO A 146 5.49 -4.79 11.58
C PRO A 146 4.31 -5.77 11.71
N ARG A 147 3.20 -5.46 11.04
CA ARG A 147 1.97 -6.26 11.06
C ARG A 147 1.46 -6.50 9.66
N GLN A 148 0.53 -7.45 9.52
CA GLN A 148 -0.10 -7.79 8.24
C GLN A 148 -0.89 -6.65 7.61
N TRP A 149 -1.30 -5.65 8.37
CA TRP A 149 -2.14 -4.56 7.90
C TRP A 149 -1.28 -3.33 7.60
N ALA A 150 -1.55 -2.68 6.46
CA ALA A 150 -0.86 -1.45 6.11
C ALA A 150 -1.19 -0.35 7.13
N SER A 151 -0.16 0.15 7.80
CA SER A 151 -0.26 1.28 8.72
C SER A 151 0.22 2.57 8.03
N ASP A 152 0.16 3.68 8.77
CA ASP A 152 0.87 4.92 8.47
C ASP A 152 2.38 4.73 8.19
N ARG A 153 3.01 3.67 8.71
CA ARG A 153 4.43 3.35 8.51
C ARG A 153 4.69 2.76 7.13
N GLU A 154 3.95 1.72 6.73
CA GLU A 154 4.02 1.22 5.34
C GLU A 154 3.61 2.29 4.32
N LEU A 155 2.67 3.17 4.67
CA LEU A 155 2.33 4.33 3.85
C LEU A 155 3.54 5.29 3.70
N ALA A 156 4.24 5.61 4.79
CA ALA A 156 5.42 6.44 4.75
C ALA A 156 6.56 5.82 3.93
N ASP A 157 6.79 4.51 4.09
CA ASP A 157 7.79 3.74 3.35
C ASP A 157 7.50 3.77 1.84
N MET A 158 6.27 3.43 1.46
CA MET A 158 5.84 3.43 0.06
C MET A 158 5.90 4.83 -0.55
N THR A 159 5.57 5.87 0.22
CA THR A 159 5.68 7.26 -0.24
C THR A 159 7.14 7.66 -0.46
N GLY A 160 8.07 7.21 0.38
CA GLY A 160 9.51 7.40 0.20
C GLY A 160 10.03 6.71 -1.07
N ALA A 161 9.59 5.47 -1.31
CA ALA A 161 9.95 4.71 -2.50
C ALA A 161 9.51 5.41 -3.80
N ILE A 162 8.27 5.94 -3.83
CA ILE A 162 7.76 6.73 -4.96
C ILE A 162 8.62 7.96 -5.21
N ARG A 163 8.91 8.74 -4.16
CA ARG A 163 9.74 9.95 -4.26
C ARG A 163 11.14 9.65 -4.77
N CYS A 164 11.81 8.67 -4.16
CA CYS A 164 13.14 8.22 -4.56
C CYS A 164 13.19 7.86 -6.06
N MET A 165 12.19 7.14 -6.54
CA MET A 165 12.13 6.73 -7.95
C MET A 165 11.75 7.86 -8.90
N CYS A 166 10.89 8.80 -8.48
CA CYS A 166 10.66 10.03 -9.23
C CYS A 166 11.95 10.84 -9.41
N ASP A 167 12.70 11.03 -8.34
CA ASP A 167 13.97 11.76 -8.37
C ASP A 167 15.01 11.02 -9.22
N ASN A 168 15.06 9.68 -9.13
CA ASN A 168 15.92 8.85 -9.98
C ASN A 168 15.59 8.99 -11.48
N LEU A 169 14.30 8.96 -11.84
CA LEU A 169 13.86 9.12 -13.23
C LEU A 169 14.19 10.53 -13.74
N GLU A 170 13.94 11.56 -12.93
CA GLU A 170 14.25 12.95 -13.28
C GLU A 170 15.76 13.19 -13.45
N GLY A 171 16.58 12.72 -12.51
CA GLY A 171 18.04 12.85 -12.59
C GLY A 171 18.64 12.13 -13.80
N ARG A 172 17.96 11.13 -14.35
CA ARG A 172 18.34 10.42 -15.58
C ARG A 172 17.69 10.98 -16.84
N GLY A 173 16.86 12.02 -16.74
CA GLY A 173 16.10 12.58 -17.85
C GLY A 173 15.11 11.59 -18.49
N LEU A 174 14.66 10.59 -17.73
CA LEU A 174 13.74 9.56 -18.21
C LEU A 174 12.27 9.98 -18.04
N PRO A 175 11.37 9.58 -18.96
CA PRO A 175 9.94 9.81 -18.78
C PRO A 175 9.40 9.18 -17.50
N ARG A 176 8.56 9.93 -16.77
CA ARG A 176 7.90 9.51 -15.52
C ARG A 176 6.71 8.57 -15.75
N VAL A 177 6.92 7.50 -16.51
CA VAL A 177 5.93 6.43 -16.67
C VAL A 177 6.06 5.47 -15.49
N LEU A 178 5.14 5.58 -14.53
CA LEU A 178 5.22 4.93 -13.23
C LEU A 178 3.93 4.19 -12.87
N ALA A 179 4.04 2.91 -12.53
CA ALA A 179 2.97 2.14 -11.90
C ALA A 179 3.40 1.55 -10.57
N LEU A 180 2.42 1.27 -9.71
CA LEU A 180 2.64 0.54 -8.47
C LEU A 180 2.06 -0.87 -8.59
N PHE A 181 2.77 -1.85 -8.07
CA PHE A 181 2.29 -3.22 -7.94
C PHE A 181 2.52 -3.69 -6.51
N GLY A 182 1.45 -3.86 -5.75
CA GLY A 182 1.54 -4.40 -4.39
C GLY A 182 0.80 -5.72 -4.22
N VAL A 183 1.29 -6.53 -3.28
CA VAL A 183 0.66 -7.79 -2.86
C VAL A 183 0.25 -7.70 -1.39
N SER A 184 -0.97 -8.11 -1.07
CA SER A 184 -1.54 -8.14 0.29
C SER A 184 -1.34 -6.80 1.01
N ARG A 185 -0.52 -6.76 2.07
CA ARG A 185 -0.13 -5.52 2.77
C ARG A 185 0.47 -4.46 1.84
N GLY A 186 1.38 -4.86 0.96
CA GLY A 186 2.01 -3.96 -0.02
C GLY A 186 0.99 -3.39 -1.00
N ALA A 187 -0.06 -4.14 -1.34
CA ALA A 187 -1.18 -3.66 -2.16
C ALA A 187 -1.95 -2.54 -1.46
N GLY A 188 -2.21 -2.70 -0.16
CA GLY A 188 -2.79 -1.65 0.69
C GLY A 188 -1.91 -0.41 0.74
N ALA A 189 -0.60 -0.57 0.98
CA ALA A 189 0.37 0.52 1.02
C ALA A 189 0.44 1.29 -0.32
N ALA A 190 0.48 0.58 -1.45
CA ALA A 190 0.46 1.16 -2.78
C ALA A 190 -0.79 2.03 -3.01
N ILE A 191 -1.98 1.49 -2.74
CA ILE A 191 -3.24 2.25 -2.88
C ILE A 191 -3.26 3.50 -1.98
N LEU A 192 -2.80 3.37 -0.73
CA LEU A 192 -2.77 4.48 0.22
C LEU A 192 -1.83 5.58 -0.24
N ALA A 193 -0.62 5.22 -0.66
CA ALA A 193 0.41 6.16 -1.11
C ALA A 193 0.00 6.86 -2.40
N SER A 194 -0.64 6.14 -3.33
CA SER A 194 -1.15 6.71 -4.58
C SER A 194 -2.03 7.91 -4.34
N VAL A 195 -2.84 7.99 -3.28
CA VAL A 195 -3.73 9.14 -3.03
C VAL A 195 -2.99 10.49 -3.13
N ARG A 196 -1.72 10.55 -2.73
CA ARG A 196 -0.88 11.78 -2.75
C ARG A 196 0.24 11.76 -3.81
N ALA A 197 0.25 10.76 -4.69
CA ALA A 197 1.21 10.61 -5.78
C ALA A 197 0.48 10.70 -7.14
N PRO A 198 0.20 11.92 -7.66
CA PRO A 198 -0.43 12.10 -8.97
C PRO A 198 0.39 11.54 -10.14
N GLU A 199 1.71 11.39 -9.97
CA GLU A 199 2.65 10.78 -10.91
C GLU A 199 2.41 9.28 -11.17
N VAL A 200 1.66 8.60 -10.30
CA VAL A 200 1.33 7.18 -10.48
C VAL A 200 0.19 7.04 -11.48
N GLU A 201 0.51 6.45 -12.63
CA GLU A 201 -0.42 6.28 -13.76
C GLU A 201 -1.36 5.07 -13.55
N ALA A 202 -0.89 3.98 -12.95
CA ALA A 202 -1.67 2.76 -12.76
C ALA A 202 -1.31 2.01 -11.48
N ILE A 203 -2.26 1.25 -10.93
CA ILE A 203 -2.09 0.48 -9.70
C ILE A 203 -2.54 -0.96 -9.94
N ILE A 204 -1.66 -1.91 -9.65
CA ILE A 204 -1.96 -3.35 -9.61
C ILE A 204 -1.94 -3.78 -8.14
N ALA A 205 -3.01 -4.42 -7.70
CA ALA A 205 -3.20 -4.80 -6.31
C ALA A 205 -3.67 -6.26 -6.23
N ASP A 206 -2.77 -7.16 -5.84
CA ASP A 206 -3.09 -8.57 -5.61
C ASP A 206 -3.44 -8.79 -4.13
N SER A 207 -4.58 -9.41 -3.88
CA SER A 207 -5.06 -9.78 -2.55
C SER A 207 -5.21 -8.59 -1.59
N ALA A 208 -5.56 -7.42 -2.15
CA ALA A 208 -5.71 -6.17 -1.40
C ALA A 208 -6.94 -6.18 -0.49
N PHE A 209 -6.82 -5.55 0.68
CA PHE A 209 -7.91 -5.42 1.63
C PHE A 209 -7.84 -4.11 2.40
N SER A 210 -8.95 -3.75 3.05
CA SER A 210 -9.01 -2.58 3.92
C SER A 210 -9.07 -3.02 5.38
N SER A 211 -8.17 -2.48 6.20
CA SER A 211 -8.06 -2.82 7.62
C SER A 211 -9.39 -2.61 8.37
N ASP A 212 -10.15 -1.56 8.05
CA ASP A 212 -11.42 -1.28 8.73
C ASP A 212 -12.50 -2.34 8.48
N THR A 213 -12.66 -2.79 7.24
CA THR A 213 -13.69 -3.78 6.88
C THR A 213 -13.26 -5.21 7.13
N THR A 214 -11.95 -5.49 7.09
CA THR A 214 -11.38 -6.77 7.52
C THR A 214 -11.53 -6.93 9.02
N LEU A 215 -11.23 -5.87 9.79
CA LEU A 215 -11.46 -5.86 11.24
C LEU A 215 -12.92 -6.15 11.58
N GLU A 216 -13.86 -5.47 10.92
CA GLU A 216 -15.29 -5.71 11.16
C GLU A 216 -15.73 -7.14 10.79
N TYR A 217 -15.20 -7.69 9.69
CA TYR A 217 -15.42 -9.08 9.31
C TYR A 217 -14.92 -10.05 10.38
N LEU A 218 -13.67 -9.89 10.84
CA LEU A 218 -13.10 -10.72 11.89
C LEU A 218 -13.89 -10.57 13.20
N MET A 219 -14.29 -9.35 13.56
CA MET A 219 -15.12 -9.10 14.73
C MET A 219 -16.42 -9.92 14.69
N LYS A 220 -17.15 -9.88 13.56
CA LYS A 220 -18.39 -10.64 13.40
C LYS A 220 -18.15 -12.15 13.42
N ARG A 221 -17.09 -12.61 12.75
CA ARG A 221 -16.68 -14.02 12.73
C ARG A 221 -16.40 -14.54 14.14
N PHE A 222 -15.61 -13.82 14.93
CA PHE A 222 -15.21 -14.23 16.28
C PHE A 222 -16.24 -13.93 17.37
N ALA A 223 -17.20 -13.02 17.14
CA ALA A 223 -18.30 -12.78 18.09
C ALA A 223 -19.10 -14.05 18.40
N THR A 224 -19.24 -14.94 17.41
CA THR A 224 -19.94 -16.24 17.57
C THR A 224 -19.25 -17.20 18.54
N ILE A 225 -17.94 -17.04 18.77
CA ILE A 225 -17.19 -17.84 19.75
C ILE A 225 -17.54 -17.44 21.19
N PHE A 226 -17.85 -16.16 21.42
CA PHE A 226 -18.09 -15.61 22.76
C PHE A 226 -19.56 -15.58 23.15
N ALA A 227 -20.45 -15.31 22.19
CA ALA A 227 -21.88 -15.36 22.44
C ALA A 227 -22.41 -16.76 22.13
N ARG A 228 -22.47 -17.64 23.13
CA ARG A 228 -23.20 -18.93 23.05
C ARG A 228 -24.68 -18.75 22.65
N ILE A 229 -25.19 -17.53 22.78
CA ILE A 229 -26.52 -17.13 22.33
C ILE A 229 -26.37 -16.46 20.95
N ARG A 230 -26.61 -17.21 19.85
CA ARG A 230 -26.57 -16.71 18.45
C ARG A 230 -27.36 -15.41 18.26
N VAL A 231 -28.48 -15.28 18.97
CA VAL A 231 -29.36 -14.08 18.95
C VAL A 231 -28.62 -12.81 19.36
N VAL A 232 -27.61 -12.87 20.23
CA VAL A 232 -26.83 -11.68 20.64
C VAL A 232 -25.81 -11.30 19.56
N ALA A 233 -25.11 -12.28 18.97
CA ALA A 233 -24.12 -12.01 17.92
C ALA A 233 -24.75 -11.53 16.60
N GLU A 234 -25.92 -12.08 16.24
CA GLU A 234 -26.57 -11.83 14.95
C GLU A 234 -27.45 -10.54 14.95
N ASN A 235 -27.92 -10.05 16.10
CA ASN A 235 -28.86 -8.91 16.19
C ASN A 235 -28.25 -7.55 16.58
N HIS A 236 -26.92 -7.41 16.62
CA HIS A 236 -26.33 -6.12 16.92
C HIS A 236 -26.53 -5.11 15.77
N PRO A 237 -27.02 -3.88 16.05
CA PRO A 237 -27.24 -2.88 15.01
C PRO A 237 -25.90 -2.45 14.38
N PRO A 238 -25.88 -1.97 13.11
CA PRO A 238 -24.65 -1.50 12.47
C PRO A 238 -23.88 -0.43 13.27
N THR A 239 -24.58 0.37 14.08
CA THR A 239 -24.00 1.36 15.00
C THR A 239 -23.11 0.73 16.07
N PHE A 240 -23.48 -0.44 16.59
CA PHE A 240 -22.67 -1.18 17.57
C PHE A 240 -21.32 -1.58 16.97
N TRP A 241 -21.33 -2.20 15.78
CA TRP A 241 -20.10 -2.62 15.10
C TRP A 241 -19.21 -1.43 14.76
N ARG A 242 -19.79 -0.30 14.36
CA ARG A 242 -19.05 0.95 14.13
C ARG A 242 -18.40 1.49 15.40
N PHE A 243 -19.11 1.49 16.53
CA PHE A 243 -18.58 1.89 17.83
C PHE A 243 -17.44 0.97 18.28
N LEU A 244 -17.65 -0.35 18.20
CA LEU A 244 -16.65 -1.34 18.60
C LEU A 244 -15.39 -1.26 17.73
N ARG A 245 -15.55 -1.07 16.41
CA ARG A 245 -14.45 -0.83 15.48
C ARG A 245 -13.68 0.45 15.81
N TRP A 246 -14.38 1.54 16.15
CA TRP A 246 -13.74 2.77 16.62
C TRP A 246 -12.95 2.54 17.91
N LEU A 247 -13.52 1.82 18.88
CA LEU A 247 -12.86 1.49 20.14
C LEU A 247 -11.59 0.67 19.91
N LEU A 248 -11.64 -0.33 19.01
CA LEU A 248 -10.48 -1.16 18.66
C LEU A 248 -9.40 -0.34 17.98
N PHE A 249 -9.71 0.50 16.99
CA PHE A 249 -8.69 1.36 16.38
C PHE A 249 -8.10 2.39 17.36
N ARG A 250 -8.90 2.88 18.32
CA ARG A 250 -8.39 3.73 19.39
C ARG A 250 -7.38 2.98 20.25
N GLU A 251 -7.66 1.71 20.58
CA GLU A 251 -6.77 0.88 21.37
C GLU A 251 -5.53 0.44 20.57
N PHE A 252 -5.65 0.13 19.28
CA PHE A 252 -4.52 -0.13 18.39
C PHE A 252 -3.58 1.06 18.34
N ARG A 253 -4.10 2.28 18.19
CA ARG A 253 -3.28 3.50 18.21
C ARG A 253 -2.50 3.62 19.52
N ARG A 254 -3.16 3.37 20.66
CA ARG A 254 -2.53 3.43 21.99
C ARG A 254 -1.47 2.35 22.19
N ARG A 255 -1.75 1.11 21.79
CA ARG A 255 -0.87 -0.04 22.03
C ARG A 255 0.26 -0.16 21.03
N PHE A 256 -0.01 0.12 19.75
CA PHE A 256 0.93 -0.11 18.66
C PHE A 256 1.66 1.15 18.22
N GLY A 257 1.24 2.33 18.69
CA GLY A 257 1.88 3.60 18.32
C GLY A 257 1.78 3.93 16.83
N CYS A 258 0.76 3.40 16.15
CA CYS A 258 0.56 3.57 14.71
C CYS A 258 -0.93 3.69 14.35
N GLU A 259 -1.20 4.27 13.19
CA GLU A 259 -2.54 4.36 12.61
C GLU A 259 -2.73 3.39 11.46
N PHE A 260 -3.95 2.89 11.29
CA PHE A 260 -4.33 2.03 10.16
C PHE A 260 -5.29 2.78 9.24
N PRO A 261 -4.77 3.50 8.23
CA PRO A 261 -5.61 4.25 7.30
C PRO A 261 -6.49 3.30 6.47
N SER A 262 -7.69 3.78 6.10
CA SER A 262 -8.66 2.95 5.37
C SER A 262 -8.37 2.96 3.87
N VAL A 263 -7.86 1.83 3.36
CA VAL A 263 -7.64 1.58 1.93
C VAL A 263 -8.93 1.79 1.13
N ARG A 264 -10.07 1.34 1.65
CA ARG A 264 -11.40 1.54 1.03
C ARG A 264 -11.79 3.02 0.88
N LYS A 265 -11.38 3.89 1.82
CA LYS A 265 -11.56 5.34 1.67
C LYS A 265 -10.56 5.92 0.67
N ALA A 266 -9.32 5.41 0.65
CA ALA A 266 -8.31 5.79 -0.33
C ALA A 266 -8.74 5.46 -1.77
N MET A 267 -9.36 4.30 -2.01
CA MET A 267 -9.90 3.93 -3.33
C MET A 267 -10.79 5.01 -3.95
N ARG A 268 -11.69 5.63 -3.17
CA ARG A 268 -12.52 6.75 -3.68
C ARG A 268 -11.70 7.99 -4.03
N ARG A 269 -10.61 8.22 -3.29
CA ARG A 269 -9.70 9.37 -3.47
C ARG A 269 -8.70 9.14 -4.61
N LEU A 270 -8.62 7.94 -5.16
CA LEU A 270 -7.82 7.68 -6.36
C LEU A 270 -8.37 8.44 -7.59
N GLY A 271 -9.63 8.87 -7.57
CA GLY A 271 -10.22 9.55 -8.72
C GLY A 271 -10.28 8.62 -9.92
N ARG A 272 -9.83 9.10 -11.09
CA ARG A 272 -9.91 8.35 -12.35
C ARG A 272 -8.71 7.45 -12.63
N ARG A 273 -7.82 7.23 -11.67
CA ARG A 273 -6.65 6.37 -11.86
C ARG A 273 -7.05 4.91 -12.10
N PRO A 274 -6.51 4.26 -13.14
CA PRO A 274 -6.68 2.84 -13.40
C PRO A 274 -6.25 1.94 -12.25
N VAL A 275 -7.08 0.95 -11.90
CA VAL A 275 -6.75 -0.07 -10.90
C VAL A 275 -7.10 -1.47 -11.38
N LEU A 276 -6.14 -2.39 -11.29
CA LEU A 276 -6.35 -3.83 -11.44
C LEU A 276 -6.34 -4.49 -10.06
N LEU A 277 -7.44 -5.12 -9.69
CA LEU A 277 -7.59 -5.90 -8.47
C LEU A 277 -7.57 -7.40 -8.82
N ILE A 278 -6.67 -8.14 -8.19
CA ILE A 278 -6.56 -9.60 -8.34
C ILE A 278 -6.81 -10.24 -6.97
N HIS A 279 -7.57 -11.32 -6.89
CA HIS A 279 -7.83 -12.00 -5.61
C HIS A 279 -8.04 -13.50 -5.77
N GLY A 280 -7.63 -14.28 -4.77
CA GLY A 280 -7.89 -15.73 -4.74
C GLY A 280 -9.31 -16.09 -4.31
N GLY A 281 -10.01 -16.91 -5.09
CA GLY A 281 -11.38 -17.35 -4.82
C GLY A 281 -11.51 -18.25 -3.58
N ARG A 282 -10.44 -18.96 -3.21
CA ARG A 282 -10.34 -19.82 -2.01
C ARG A 282 -9.52 -19.18 -0.90
N ASP A 283 -9.42 -17.85 -0.88
CA ASP A 283 -8.76 -17.13 0.19
C ASP A 283 -9.54 -17.26 1.52
N SER A 284 -9.02 -18.11 2.41
CA SER A 284 -9.59 -18.35 3.75
C SER A 284 -9.24 -17.27 4.76
N TYR A 285 -8.27 -16.42 4.44
CA TYR A 285 -7.78 -15.36 5.31
C TYR A 285 -8.54 -14.05 5.04
N ILE A 286 -8.55 -13.59 3.79
CA ILE A 286 -9.25 -12.40 3.33
C ILE A 286 -10.38 -12.81 2.36
N PRO A 287 -11.66 -12.63 2.73
CA PRO A 287 -12.76 -13.00 1.85
C PRO A 287 -12.77 -12.13 0.58
N THR A 288 -13.15 -12.72 -0.55
CA THR A 288 -13.28 -12.04 -1.86
C THR A 288 -14.16 -10.79 -1.83
N SER A 289 -15.10 -10.71 -0.88
CA SER A 289 -15.91 -9.53 -0.62
C SER A 289 -15.09 -8.26 -0.33
N GLN A 290 -13.86 -8.39 0.17
CA GLN A 290 -12.95 -7.24 0.37
C GLN A 290 -12.51 -6.67 -0.98
N SER A 291 -12.09 -7.51 -1.92
CA SER A 291 -11.70 -7.05 -3.27
C SER A 291 -12.90 -6.51 -4.06
N GLN A 292 -14.07 -7.15 -3.96
CA GLN A 292 -15.31 -6.60 -4.53
C GLN A 292 -15.62 -5.21 -3.95
N LEU A 293 -15.47 -5.04 -2.63
CA LEU A 293 -15.69 -3.77 -1.97
C LEU A 293 -14.70 -2.68 -2.44
N LEU A 294 -13.44 -3.02 -2.71
CA LEU A 294 -12.47 -2.07 -3.28
C LEU A 294 -12.84 -1.71 -4.72
N TYR A 295 -13.23 -2.71 -5.53
CA TYR A 295 -13.69 -2.52 -6.91
C TYR A 295 -14.89 -1.57 -7.00
N ASP A 296 -15.89 -1.75 -6.13
CA ASP A 296 -17.08 -0.89 -6.09
C ASP A 296 -16.75 0.56 -5.69
N ARG A 297 -15.56 0.80 -5.13
CA ARG A 297 -15.12 2.12 -4.63
C ARG A 297 -14.14 2.82 -5.55
N ALA A 298 -13.55 2.12 -6.50
CA ALA A 298 -12.79 2.72 -7.59
C ALA A 298 -13.72 3.49 -8.53
N LEU A 299 -13.33 4.72 -8.88
CA LEU A 299 -14.08 5.62 -9.77
C LEU A 299 -13.52 5.66 -11.21
N GLY A 300 -12.26 5.29 -11.39
CA GLY A 300 -11.58 5.22 -12.69
C GLY A 300 -11.79 3.91 -13.44
N PRO A 301 -11.05 3.70 -14.55
CA PRO A 301 -10.93 2.39 -15.16
C PRO A 301 -10.55 1.36 -14.12
N LYS A 302 -11.27 0.24 -14.09
CA LYS A 302 -11.12 -0.75 -13.04
C LYS A 302 -11.34 -2.14 -13.57
N GLN A 303 -10.49 -3.05 -13.15
CA GLN A 303 -10.59 -4.47 -13.45
C GLN A 303 -10.58 -5.25 -12.14
N LEU A 304 -11.40 -6.29 -12.05
CA LEU A 304 -11.39 -7.24 -10.94
C LEU A 304 -11.28 -8.64 -11.52
N TRP A 305 -10.31 -9.41 -11.06
CA TRP A 305 -10.15 -10.81 -11.41
C TRP A 305 -10.07 -11.66 -10.16
N ILE A 306 -11.09 -12.50 -9.96
CA ILE A 306 -11.11 -13.52 -8.93
C ILE A 306 -10.63 -14.83 -9.55
N VAL A 307 -9.55 -15.40 -9.03
CA VAL A 307 -8.97 -16.66 -9.48
C VAL A 307 -9.62 -17.81 -8.70
N PRO A 308 -10.56 -18.58 -9.27
CA PRO A 308 -11.48 -19.42 -8.50
C PRO A 308 -10.82 -20.36 -7.49
N ASP A 309 -9.69 -20.97 -7.85
CA ASP A 309 -9.03 -21.99 -7.02
C ASP A 309 -7.81 -21.49 -6.25
N ALA A 310 -7.43 -20.22 -6.41
CA ALA A 310 -6.26 -19.67 -5.73
C ALA A 310 -6.58 -19.33 -4.27
N ARG A 311 -5.61 -19.61 -3.38
CA ARG A 311 -5.58 -19.11 -2.00
C ARG A 311 -4.98 -17.70 -1.94
N HIS A 312 -4.86 -17.12 -0.74
CA HIS A 312 -4.22 -15.82 -0.51
C HIS A 312 -2.84 -15.74 -1.18
N ASN A 313 -2.60 -14.71 -2.00
CA ASN A 313 -1.34 -14.50 -2.73
C ASN A 313 -0.92 -15.66 -3.65
N GLN A 314 -1.81 -16.58 -4.02
CA GLN A 314 -1.49 -17.74 -4.86
C GLN A 314 -2.03 -17.62 -6.29
N SER A 315 -2.64 -16.49 -6.66
CA SER A 315 -3.19 -16.21 -7.99
C SER A 315 -2.16 -16.45 -9.10
N ILE A 316 -0.93 -15.94 -8.94
CA ILE A 316 0.19 -16.13 -9.89
C ILE A 316 0.63 -17.60 -10.02
N LEU A 317 0.49 -18.40 -8.96
CA LEU A 317 0.88 -19.81 -8.98
C LEU A 317 -0.21 -20.69 -9.58
N THR A 318 -1.47 -20.31 -9.37
CA THR A 318 -2.64 -21.08 -9.80
C THR A 318 -2.88 -20.87 -11.30
N GLU A 319 -2.79 -19.62 -11.78
CA GLU A 319 -3.06 -19.26 -13.17
C GLU A 319 -1.94 -18.38 -13.77
N PRO A 320 -0.69 -18.88 -13.87
CA PRO A 320 0.47 -18.06 -14.20
C PRO A 320 0.35 -17.36 -15.56
N ARG A 321 -0.08 -18.06 -16.61
CA ARG A 321 -0.18 -17.49 -17.96
C ARG A 321 -1.23 -16.39 -18.03
N GLU A 322 -2.40 -16.63 -17.45
CA GLU A 322 -3.50 -15.67 -17.43
C GLU A 322 -3.18 -14.47 -16.54
N TYR A 323 -2.48 -14.68 -15.43
CA TYR A 323 -1.97 -13.62 -14.57
C TYR A 323 -1.05 -12.69 -15.34
N GLN A 324 -0.04 -13.24 -16.00
CA GLN A 324 0.91 -12.47 -16.81
C GLN A 324 0.19 -11.67 -17.90
N ARG A 325 -0.71 -12.33 -18.64
CA ARG A 325 -1.48 -11.70 -19.72
C ARG A 325 -2.31 -10.52 -19.20
N ARG A 326 -3.11 -10.72 -18.14
CA ARG A 326 -3.97 -9.66 -17.60
C ARG A 326 -3.20 -8.47 -17.06
N VAL A 327 -2.08 -8.72 -16.38
CA VAL A 327 -1.23 -7.65 -15.86
C VAL A 327 -0.58 -6.87 -17.00
N LEU A 328 -0.04 -7.55 -18.01
CA LEU A 328 0.54 -6.90 -19.20
C LEU A 328 -0.50 -6.11 -19.99
N ASP A 329 -1.67 -6.69 -20.26
CA ASP A 329 -2.75 -6.04 -21.00
C ASP A 329 -3.22 -4.77 -20.27
N PHE A 330 -3.37 -4.84 -18.94
CA PHE A 330 -3.73 -3.69 -18.11
C PHE A 330 -2.68 -2.57 -18.19
N LEU A 331 -1.39 -2.90 -18.09
CA LEU A 331 -0.32 -1.92 -18.20
C LEU A 331 -0.22 -1.34 -19.63
N ASP A 332 -0.43 -2.15 -20.65
CA ASP A 332 -0.40 -1.73 -22.06
C ASP A 332 -1.57 -0.84 -22.48
N GLU A 333 -2.69 -0.94 -21.76
CA GLU A 333 -3.87 -0.08 -21.91
C GLU A 333 -3.70 1.27 -21.20
N HIS A 334 -3.05 1.29 -20.04
CA HIS A 334 -3.12 2.42 -19.12
C HIS A 334 -1.82 3.21 -18.91
N LEU A 335 -0.67 2.67 -19.30
CA LEU A 335 0.59 3.39 -19.21
C LEU A 335 0.93 4.11 -20.51
N ALA A 336 1.39 5.36 -20.40
CA ALA A 336 1.74 6.22 -21.52
C ALA A 336 3.08 5.86 -22.21
N TRP A 337 3.57 4.64 -22.03
CA TRP A 337 4.89 4.21 -22.51
C TRP A 337 5.01 4.19 -24.02
N LYS A 338 3.93 3.84 -24.74
CA LYS A 338 3.87 3.88 -26.20
C LYS A 338 4.03 5.30 -26.72
N SER A 339 3.46 6.29 -26.02
CA SER A 339 3.59 7.72 -26.34
C SER A 339 4.99 8.27 -26.00
N ALA A 340 5.66 7.70 -24.99
CA ALA A 340 7.00 8.08 -24.59
C ALA A 340 8.09 7.64 -25.60
N ILE A 341 7.87 6.55 -26.35
CA ILE A 341 8.77 6.09 -27.42
C ILE A 341 8.76 7.04 -28.64
N VAL A 342 7.63 7.70 -28.90
CA VAL A 342 7.43 8.55 -30.09
C VAL A 342 8.00 9.97 -29.92
N SER A 343 8.47 10.36 -28.72
CA SER A 343 9.12 11.66 -28.50
C SER A 343 10.62 11.57 -28.19
N PRO A 344 11.48 11.41 -29.21
CA PRO A 344 12.91 11.73 -29.10
C PRO A 344 13.21 13.16 -29.57
N THR A 345 12.22 14.06 -29.63
CA THR A 345 12.52 15.46 -30.00
C THR A 345 12.97 16.23 -28.77
N VAL A 346 14.26 16.16 -28.50
CA VAL A 346 14.98 17.20 -27.77
C VAL A 346 14.56 18.53 -28.40
N ARG A 347 13.74 19.33 -27.71
CA ARG A 347 13.57 20.74 -28.04
C ARG A 347 14.89 21.42 -27.73
N ILE A 348 15.83 21.39 -28.66
CA ILE A 348 16.90 22.37 -28.69
C ILE A 348 16.19 23.72 -28.82
N ARG A 349 16.31 24.57 -27.79
CA ARG A 349 15.85 25.95 -27.88
C ARG A 349 16.50 26.58 -29.12
N PRO A 350 15.76 27.26 -30.00
CA PRO A 350 16.35 28.05 -31.06
C PRO A 350 16.92 29.33 -30.45
N ALA A 351 18.07 29.21 -29.81
CA ALA A 351 18.94 30.28 -29.40
C ALA A 351 20.36 29.71 -29.40
N ASP A 352 20.84 29.37 -30.59
CA ASP A 352 22.25 29.24 -30.97
C ASP A 352 22.33 28.79 -32.44
N ARG A 353 21.77 29.60 -33.34
CA ARG A 353 22.14 29.59 -34.75
C ARG A 353 22.23 31.02 -35.27
N ALA A 354 23.47 31.40 -35.55
CA ALA A 354 23.91 32.45 -36.45
C ALA A 354 23.69 33.92 -36.02
N THR A 355 24.71 34.48 -35.37
CA THR A 355 25.26 35.77 -35.83
C THR A 355 26.47 35.46 -36.70
N VAL A 356 26.24 35.10 -37.96
CA VAL A 356 27.21 35.28 -39.03
C VAL A 356 26.56 36.27 -39.99
N MET A 357 27.01 37.52 -39.92
CA MET A 357 26.58 38.56 -40.84
C MET A 357 27.17 38.34 -42.25
N PRO A 358 26.45 38.71 -43.31
CA PRO A 358 26.92 38.58 -44.67
C PRO A 358 27.91 39.70 -45.04
N ALA A 359 28.77 39.36 -46.00
CA ALA A 359 29.85 40.18 -46.55
C ALA A 359 29.38 41.49 -47.19
N LEU A 360 30.20 42.54 -47.03
CA LEU A 360 30.28 43.68 -47.93
C LEU A 360 31.57 43.55 -48.75
N ALA A 361 31.42 43.67 -50.07
CA ALA A 361 32.49 43.61 -51.05
C ALA A 361 33.11 45.00 -51.31
N THR A 362 34.21 44.97 -52.08
CA THR A 362 35.06 46.05 -52.63
C THR A 362 36.25 46.43 -51.71
N SER A 363 37.51 46.48 -52.16
CA SER A 363 38.09 46.69 -53.49
C SER A 363 39.56 46.21 -53.56
N ARG A 364 40.05 45.90 -54.78
CA ARG A 364 41.40 46.07 -55.40
C ARG A 364 42.65 45.88 -54.51
N GLY A 365 43.71 45.16 -54.86
CA GLY A 365 44.19 44.52 -56.08
C GLY A 365 45.69 44.19 -55.86
N GLY A 366 46.29 43.39 -56.74
CA GLY A 366 47.75 43.18 -56.77
C GLY A 366 48.15 41.70 -56.84
N SER A 367 48.94 41.39 -57.87
CA SER A 367 49.27 40.06 -58.41
C SER A 367 50.69 39.63 -57.94
N PRO A 368 51.38 38.62 -58.52
CA PRO A 368 51.54 37.27 -57.97
C PRO A 368 53.03 36.85 -57.72
N SER A 369 53.29 35.73 -57.03
CA SER A 369 54.58 35.01 -57.18
C SER A 369 54.56 33.54 -56.70
N ALA A 370 54.87 32.64 -57.63
CA ALA A 370 55.68 31.40 -57.57
C ALA A 370 55.48 30.28 -56.49
N VAL A 371 54.82 29.17 -56.87
CA VAL A 371 55.37 27.80 -57.21
C VAL A 371 56.78 27.41 -56.65
N PRO A 372 57.14 26.12 -56.35
CA PRO A 372 56.38 24.90 -55.95
C PRO A 372 57.01 23.99 -54.84
N ALA A 373 56.28 22.92 -54.50
CA ALA A 373 56.70 21.53 -54.24
C ALA A 373 57.73 21.15 -53.15
N ALA A 374 57.32 20.24 -52.25
CA ALA A 374 58.09 19.03 -51.92
C ALA A 374 57.17 17.96 -51.30
N ALA A 375 57.34 16.74 -51.78
CA ALA A 375 56.71 15.52 -51.31
C ALA A 375 57.54 14.86 -50.18
N ALA A 376 56.91 13.90 -49.49
CA ALA A 376 57.44 12.57 -49.13
C ALA A 376 57.29 12.16 -47.65
N GLN A 377 56.61 11.01 -47.49
CA GLN A 377 56.97 9.83 -46.69
C GLN A 377 56.93 9.94 -45.15
N ASP A 378 56.02 9.21 -44.50
CA ASP A 378 56.14 7.80 -44.07
C ASP A 378 57.19 7.58 -42.98
N SER A 379 56.70 7.46 -41.74
CA SER A 379 57.11 6.47 -40.72
C SER A 379 56.11 6.46 -39.58
#